data_AF-A0A6A6ZAY6-F1
#
_entry.id   AF-A0A6A6ZAY6-F1
#
_cell.length_a   1.000
_cell.length_b   1.000
_cell.length_c   1.000
_cell.angle_alpha   90.00
_cell.angle_beta   90.00
_cell.angle_gamma   90.00
#
_symmetry.space_group_name_H-M   'P 1'
#
loop_
_entity.id
_entity.type
_entity.pdbx_description
1 polymer ?
#
loop_
_entity_poly.entity_id
_entity_poly.type
_entity_poly.pdbx_seq_one_letter_code
_entity_poly.pdbx_strand_id
1 'polypeptide(L)'
;MGEQEENRAGEQTTLYDVWQRADGKHNGEASLKYISFKNGFVRVRGSDWNKILVEGWAGEKERTFEVPPWHACEVLDNPEIKFTRA
;
A
#
# COMPACT_ATOMS: atom_id res chain seq x y z
N MET A 1 20.48 -41.05 8.29
CA MET A 1 20.09 -40.22 9.44
C MET A 1 20.01 -38.81 8.91
N GLY A 2 18.84 -38.43 8.44
CA GLY A 2 18.56 -37.07 8.03
C GLY A 2 17.59 -36.51 9.05
N GLU A 3 17.88 -35.33 9.57
CA GLU A 3 16.86 -34.44 10.11
C GLU A 3 17.38 -33.02 9.88
N GLN A 4 16.63 -32.34 9.02
CA GLN A 4 16.87 -31.01 8.51
C GLN A 4 16.95 -30.02 9.68
N GLU A 5 18.05 -29.27 9.77
CA GLU A 5 18.04 -27.96 10.41
C GLU A 5 17.07 -27.07 9.62
N GLU A 6 15.82 -27.04 10.06
CA GLU A 6 14.80 -26.15 9.52
C GLU A 6 15.26 -24.70 9.69
N ASN A 7 15.55 -24.12 8.54
CA ASN A 7 15.94 -22.76 8.26
C ASN A 7 14.84 -21.79 8.77
N ARG A 8 14.79 -21.52 10.07
CA ARG A 8 13.97 -20.43 10.64
C ARG A 8 14.69 -19.08 10.44
N ALA A 9 14.85 -18.69 9.17
CA ALA A 9 14.94 -17.28 8.86
C ALA A 9 13.54 -16.70 9.10
N GLY A 10 13.32 -16.08 10.26
CA GLY A 10 12.05 -15.42 10.55
C GLY A 10 11.71 -14.45 9.42
N GLU A 11 10.53 -14.58 8.84
CA GLU A 11 10.06 -13.69 7.77
C GLU A 11 10.19 -12.24 8.23
N GLN A 12 11.16 -11.52 7.66
CA GLN A 12 11.37 -10.12 7.97
C GLN A 12 10.18 -9.36 7.39
N THR A 13 9.36 -8.77 8.28
CA THR A 13 8.21 -7.95 7.86
C THR A 13 8.69 -6.78 7.00
N THR A 14 8.22 -6.73 5.76
CA THR A 14 8.55 -5.67 4.80
C THR A 14 7.69 -4.43 5.03
N LEU A 15 8.08 -3.29 4.46
CA LEU A 15 7.25 -2.08 4.47
C LEU A 15 5.90 -2.31 3.77
N TYR A 16 5.87 -3.16 2.74
CA TYR A 16 4.64 -3.51 2.05
C TYR A 16 3.72 -4.33 2.95
N ASP A 17 4.24 -5.27 3.75
CA ASP A 17 3.45 -6.03 4.71
C ASP A 17 2.81 -5.11 5.77
N VAL A 18 3.57 -4.14 6.28
CA VAL A 18 3.03 -3.11 7.19
C VAL A 18 1.90 -2.34 6.51
N TRP A 19 2.09 -1.97 5.25
CA TRP A 19 1.11 -1.23 4.45
C TRP A 19 -0.16 -2.04 4.15
N GLN A 20 -0.02 -3.36 3.92
CA GLN A 20 -1.14 -4.29 3.72
C GLN A 20 -1.94 -4.46 5.01
N ARG A 21 -1.28 -4.62 6.16
CA ARG A 21 -1.95 -4.72 7.47
C ARG A 21 -2.78 -3.47 7.76
N ALA A 22 -2.24 -2.30 7.46
CA ALA A 22 -2.93 -1.02 7.63
C ALA A 22 -4.11 -0.81 6.64
N ASP A 23 -4.22 -1.61 5.58
CA ASP A 23 -5.39 -1.59 4.67
C ASP A 23 -6.69 -2.00 5.37
N GLY A 24 -6.60 -2.72 6.50
CA GLY A 24 -7.74 -3.32 7.20
C GLY A 24 -8.29 -4.57 6.50
N LYS A 25 -7.99 -4.80 5.22
CA LYS A 25 -8.37 -6.04 4.51
C LYS A 25 -7.51 -7.25 4.85
N HIS A 26 -6.44 -7.05 5.60
CA HIS A 26 -5.50 -8.07 6.06
C HIS A 26 -5.43 -8.06 7.59
N ASN A 27 -5.00 -9.18 8.20
CA ASN A 27 -4.85 -9.27 9.65
C ASN A 27 -3.85 -8.21 10.18
N GLY A 28 -4.35 -7.24 10.93
CA GLY A 28 -3.57 -6.14 11.48
C GLY A 28 -4.46 -4.99 11.95
N GLU A 29 -3.87 -3.96 12.55
CA GLU A 29 -4.57 -2.74 12.90
C GLU A 29 -4.74 -1.87 11.64
N ALA A 30 -5.99 -1.53 11.31
CA ALA A 30 -6.28 -0.63 10.21
C ALA A 30 -5.90 0.80 10.60
N SER A 31 -5.02 1.43 9.82
CA SER A 31 -4.50 2.78 10.10
C SER A 31 -4.48 3.65 8.84
N LEU A 32 -4.27 4.95 9.05
CA LEU A 32 -4.11 5.90 7.96
C LEU A 32 -2.80 5.65 7.22
N LYS A 33 -2.84 5.62 5.89
CA LYS A 33 -1.66 5.39 5.07
C LYS A 33 -1.40 6.58 4.15
N TYR A 34 -0.15 6.71 3.73
CA TYR A 34 0.22 7.61 2.65
C TYR A 34 0.88 6.84 1.51
N ILE A 35 0.64 7.32 0.29
CA ILE A 35 1.33 6.83 -0.90
C ILE A 35 1.90 8.03 -1.65
N SER A 36 3.19 7.96 -1.94
CA SER A 36 3.87 8.95 -2.75
C SER A 36 4.25 8.32 -4.08
N PHE A 37 3.97 9.00 -5.19
CA PHE A 37 4.37 8.53 -6.51
C PHE A 37 4.53 9.68 -7.51
N LYS A 38 5.18 9.39 -8.63
CA LYS A 38 5.33 10.26 -9.81
C LYS A 38 5.14 9.43 -11.10
N ASN A 39 4.94 10.10 -12.22
CA ASN A 39 4.77 9.51 -13.55
C ASN A 39 3.62 8.49 -13.62
N GLY A 40 2.43 8.84 -13.13
CA GLY A 40 1.27 7.96 -13.23
C GLY A 40 -0.03 8.59 -12.73
N PHE A 41 -1.02 7.74 -12.48
CA PHE A 41 -2.32 8.13 -11.93
C PHE A 41 -2.64 7.35 -10.66
N VAL A 42 -3.23 8.00 -9.67
CA VAL A 42 -3.77 7.32 -8.48
C VAL A 42 -5.27 7.52 -8.38
N ARG A 43 -5.93 6.50 -7.83
CA ARG A 43 -7.31 6.55 -7.37
C ARG A 43 -7.42 5.89 -6.00
N VAL A 44 -7.91 6.65 -5.02
CA VAL A 44 -8.28 6.16 -3.70
C VAL A 44 -9.78 5.91 -3.67
N ARG A 45 -10.16 4.65 -3.46
CA ARG A 45 -11.57 4.23 -3.40
C ARG A 45 -12.05 4.10 -1.96
N GLY A 46 -13.31 4.46 -1.78
CA GLY A 46 -14.12 4.17 -0.62
C GLY A 46 -14.13 2.69 -0.24
N SER A 47 -14.64 2.40 0.96
CA SER A 47 -15.12 1.05 1.29
C SER A 47 -16.23 0.58 0.34
N ASP A 48 -17.05 1.50 -0.17
CA ASP A 48 -17.89 1.30 -1.34
C ASP A 48 -17.04 1.44 -2.61
N TRP A 49 -16.93 0.36 -3.38
CA TRP A 49 -16.12 0.28 -4.60
C TRP A 49 -16.49 1.33 -5.66
N ASN A 50 -17.74 1.81 -5.65
CA ASN A 50 -18.23 2.82 -6.58
C ASN A 50 -17.85 4.25 -6.15
N LYS A 51 -17.45 4.45 -4.90
CA LYS A 51 -17.09 5.77 -4.38
C LYS A 51 -15.60 6.03 -4.58
N ILE A 52 -15.28 7.05 -5.36
CA ILE A 52 -13.92 7.58 -5.46
C ILE A 52 -13.80 8.72 -4.44
N LEU A 53 -12.81 8.63 -3.53
CA LEU A 53 -12.53 9.70 -2.58
C LEU A 53 -11.60 10.74 -3.18
N VAL A 54 -10.52 10.27 -3.80
CA VAL A 54 -9.50 11.12 -4.41
C VAL A 54 -9.00 10.42 -5.67
N GLU A 55 -8.75 11.19 -6.72
CA GLU A 55 -8.01 10.73 -7.87
C GLU A 55 -7.14 11.85 -8.44
N GLY A 56 -6.06 11.49 -9.13
CA GLY A 56 -5.20 12.50 -9.74
C GLY A 56 -3.96 11.96 -10.41
N TRP A 57 -3.48 12.73 -11.39
CA TRP A 57 -2.22 12.48 -12.08
C TRP A 57 -1.03 13.09 -11.32
N ALA A 58 0.06 12.35 -11.24
CA ALA A 58 1.37 12.86 -10.87
C ALA A 58 2.29 12.83 -12.10
N GLY A 59 2.77 13.98 -12.54
CA GLY A 59 3.81 14.09 -13.57
C GLY A 59 5.19 13.79 -12.96
N GLU A 60 6.22 14.52 -13.39
CA GLU A 60 7.59 14.32 -12.89
C GLU A 60 7.77 14.70 -11.41
N LYS A 61 6.90 15.58 -10.90
CA LYS A 61 6.90 15.97 -9.48
C LYS A 61 6.10 14.95 -8.66
N GLU A 62 6.74 14.40 -7.64
CA GLU A 62 6.11 13.50 -6.68
C GLU A 62 4.89 14.14 -6.02
N ARG A 63 3.83 13.36 -5.89
CA ARG A 63 2.61 13.72 -5.16
C ARG A 63 2.32 12.66 -4.12
N THR A 64 1.86 13.12 -2.95
CA THR A 64 1.45 12.26 -1.85
C THR A 64 -0.05 12.30 -1.68
N PHE A 65 -0.64 11.13 -1.46
CA PHE A 65 -2.08 10.95 -1.26
C PHE A 65 -2.32 10.22 0.05
N GLU A 66 -3.37 10.65 0.74
CA GLU A 66 -3.87 10.01 1.94
C GLU A 66 -4.81 8.85 1.56
N VAL A 67 -4.59 7.69 2.18
CA VAL A 67 -5.41 6.49 2.00
C VAL A 67 -5.96 6.10 3.38
N PRO A 68 -7.25 6.40 3.66
CA PRO A 68 -7.86 6.10 4.95
C PRO A 68 -7.90 4.59 5.26
N PRO A 69 -8.09 4.20 6.53
CA PRO A 69 -8.32 2.80 6.88
C PRO A 69 -9.46 2.20 6.05
N TRP A 70 -9.34 0.92 5.65
CA TRP A 70 -10.35 0.19 4.86
C TRP A 70 -10.55 0.65 3.40
N HIS A 71 -9.73 1.59 2.93
CA HIS A 71 -9.82 2.16 1.59
C HIS A 71 -8.76 1.55 0.67
N ALA A 72 -9.16 1.28 -0.58
CA ALA A 72 -8.24 0.77 -1.59
C ALA A 72 -7.51 1.90 -2.30
N CYS A 73 -6.27 1.63 -2.72
CA CYS A 73 -5.48 2.51 -3.59
C CYS A 73 -5.15 1.77 -4.89
N GLU A 74 -5.56 2.35 -6.02
CA GLU A 74 -5.19 1.90 -7.36
C GLU A 74 -4.14 2.86 -7.92
N VAL A 75 -3.00 2.35 -8.38
CA VAL A 75 -2.01 3.15 -9.10
C VAL A 75 -1.89 2.60 -10.52
N LEU A 76 -2.06 3.48 -11.51
CA LEU A 76 -2.14 3.17 -12.93
C LEU A 76 -1.01 3.87 -13.69
N ASP A 77 -0.78 3.41 -14.93
CA ASP A 77 0.15 3.99 -15.91
C ASP A 77 1.65 3.92 -15.54
N ASN A 78 2.09 2.76 -15.04
CA ASN A 78 3.49 2.42 -14.71
C ASN A 78 4.22 3.48 -13.84
N PRO A 79 3.67 3.76 -12.65
CA PRO A 79 4.17 4.77 -11.72
C PRO A 79 5.51 4.40 -11.09
N GLU A 80 6.30 5.41 -10.70
CA GLU A 80 7.35 5.23 -9.70
C GLU A 80 6.75 5.43 -8.30
N ILE A 81 6.57 4.35 -7.54
CA ILE A 81 5.87 4.34 -6.24
C ILE A 81 6.87 4.26 -5.08
N LYS A 82 6.60 5.05 -4.05
CA LYS A 82 7.23 4.94 -2.73
C LYS A 82 6.16 4.71 -1.66
N PHE A 83 6.16 3.50 -1.08
CA PHE A 83 5.36 3.21 0.11
C PHE A 83 5.97 3.91 1.31
N THR A 84 5.17 4.71 2.03
CA THR A 84 5.57 5.24 3.34
C THR A 84 5.17 4.24 4.42
N ARG A 85 5.70 4.40 5.65
CA ARG A 85 5.10 3.72 6.79
C ARG A 85 3.68 4.25 7.02
N ALA A 86 2.82 3.36 7.50
CA ALA A 86 1.46 3.62 7.96
C ALA A 86 1.42 3.99 9.45
#